data_AF-A0A952EVY1-F1
#
_entry.id   AF-A0A952EVY1-F1
#
_cell.length_a   1.000
_cell.length_b   1.000
_cell.length_c   1.000
_cell.angle_alpha   90.00
_cell.angle_beta   90.00
_cell.angle_gamma   90.00
#
_symmetry.space_group_name_H-M   'P 1'
#
loop_
_entity.id
_entity.type
_entity.pdbx_description
1 polymer ?
#
loop_
_entity_poly.entity_id
_entity_poly.type
_entity_poly.pdbx_seq_one_letter_code
_entity_poly.pdbx_strand_id
1 'polypeptide(L)'
;TDITFVQNLPRMYLPPIARTVMPVDLIITRTQHFDPYDHDKNRAKGTYGASIPHGPGSFGGQYFLTETDAGSRLRLASVCKVYIPFVGGALEDLILHHIKQLFDAEEAFTADWIGKHQ
;
A
#
# COMPACT_ATOMS: atom_id res chain seq x y z
N THR A 1 7.73 -15.85 1.54
CA THR A 1 6.33 -16.08 1.94
C THR A 1 5.43 -15.16 1.17
N ASP A 2 4.36 -15.69 0.59
CA ASP A 2 3.39 -14.92 -0.21
C ASP A 2 2.09 -14.71 0.56
N ILE A 3 1.61 -13.47 0.57
CA ILE A 3 0.39 -13.05 1.25
C ILE A 3 -0.45 -12.23 0.29
N THR A 4 -1.76 -12.51 0.23
CA THR A 4 -2.71 -11.74 -0.58
C THR A 4 -3.70 -11.02 0.32
N PHE A 5 -3.85 -9.72 0.08
CA PHE A 5 -4.82 -8.85 0.74
C PHE A 5 -5.87 -8.41 -0.28
N VAL A 6 -7.12 -8.41 0.14
CA VAL A 6 -8.23 -7.82 -0.63
C VAL A 6 -8.85 -6.71 0.21
N GLN A 7 -8.84 -5.50 -0.33
CA GLN A 7 -9.46 -4.34 0.28
C GLN A 7 -10.64 -3.91 -0.57
N ASN A 8 -11.81 -3.81 0.05
CA ASN A 8 -13.00 -3.27 -0.57
C ASN A 8 -13.26 -1.85 -0.04
N LEU A 9 -13.23 -0.86 -0.92
CA LEU A 9 -13.58 0.52 -0.61
C LEU A 9 -14.86 0.89 -1.36
N PRO A 10 -16.02 0.90 -0.69
CA PRO A 10 -17.28 1.28 -1.30
C PRO A 10 -17.23 2.67 -1.92
N ARG A 11 -17.87 2.84 -3.07
CA ARG A 11 -17.83 4.08 -3.87
C ARG A 11 -18.28 5.31 -3.10
N MET A 12 -19.16 5.18 -2.11
CA MET A 12 -19.60 6.30 -1.27
C MET A 12 -18.45 6.94 -0.48
N TYR A 13 -17.43 6.17 -0.12
CA TYR A 13 -16.22 6.64 0.56
C TYR A 13 -15.17 7.15 -0.42
N LEU A 14 -15.37 6.97 -1.73
CA LEU A 14 -14.53 7.61 -2.72
C LEU A 14 -14.83 9.12 -2.75
N PRO A 15 -13.78 9.94 -2.83
CA PRO A 15 -13.95 11.36 -3.02
C PRO A 15 -14.72 11.68 -4.30
N PRO A 16 -15.40 12.84 -4.36
CA PRO A 16 -16.25 13.21 -5.50
C PRO A 16 -15.58 13.06 -6.85
N ILE A 17 -14.32 13.44 -6.98
CA ILE A 17 -13.57 13.36 -8.23
C ILE A 17 -13.16 11.92 -8.60
N ALA A 18 -12.92 11.05 -7.62
CA ALA A 18 -12.68 9.63 -7.88
C ALA A 18 -13.97 8.91 -8.32
N ARG A 19 -15.14 9.37 -7.83
CA ARG A 19 -16.45 8.82 -8.22
C ARG A 19 -16.82 9.10 -9.68
N THR A 20 -16.24 10.10 -10.34
CA THR A 20 -16.52 10.37 -11.76
C THR A 20 -15.78 9.41 -12.69
N VAL A 21 -14.63 8.88 -12.24
CA VAL A 21 -13.80 7.93 -13.00
C VAL A 21 -14.05 6.48 -12.59
N MET A 22 -14.46 6.25 -11.34
CA MET A 22 -14.84 4.93 -10.83
C MET A 22 -16.37 4.81 -10.75
N PRO A 23 -16.99 4.06 -11.69
CA PRO A 23 -18.43 3.83 -11.66
C PRO A 23 -18.86 2.83 -10.58
N VAL A 24 -17.92 2.02 -10.08
CA VAL A 24 -18.16 0.91 -9.14
C VAL A 24 -17.31 1.06 -7.88
N ASP A 25 -17.53 0.18 -6.91
CA ASP A 25 -16.68 0.05 -5.72
C ASP A 25 -15.23 -0.23 -6.11
N LEU A 26 -14.30 0.35 -5.36
CA LEU A 26 -12.88 0.17 -5.60
C LEU A 26 -12.42 -1.08 -4.87
N ILE A 27 -12.13 -2.14 -5.63
CA ILE A 27 -11.54 -3.37 -5.10
C ILE A 27 -10.05 -3.34 -5.40
N ILE A 28 -9.24 -3.42 -4.34
CA ILE A 28 -7.80 -3.45 -4.43
C ILE A 28 -7.32 -4.82 -3.99
N THR A 29 -6.73 -5.58 -4.91
CA THR A 29 -6.05 -6.85 -4.59
C THR A 29 -4.56 -6.61 -4.56
N ARG A 30 -3.91 -6.86 -3.41
CA ARG A 30 -2.46 -6.72 -3.23
C ARG A 30 -1.85 -8.09 -2.96
N THR A 31 -0.81 -8.44 -3.70
CA THR A 31 0.03 -9.61 -3.43
C THR A 31 1.37 -9.13 -2.93
N GLN A 32 1.81 -9.65 -1.80
CA GLN A 32 3.05 -9.30 -1.13
C GLN A 32 3.92 -10.54 -1.00
N HIS A 33 5.18 -10.43 -1.41
CA HIS A 33 6.20 -11.44 -1.19
C HIS A 33 7.21 -10.92 -0.18
N PHE A 34 7.51 -11.73 0.84
CA PHE A 34 8.57 -11.46 1.81
C PHE A 34 9.66 -12.51 1.68
N ASP A 35 10.89 -12.07 1.41
CA ASP A 35 12.06 -12.93 1.39
C ASP A 35 12.42 -13.35 2.83
N PRO A 36 13.10 -14.50 3.02
CA PRO A 36 13.65 -14.88 4.31
C PRO A 36 14.56 -13.80 4.90
N TYR A 37 14.61 -13.72 6.24
CA TYR A 37 15.52 -12.81 6.93
C TYR A 37 16.97 -13.26 6.78
N ASP A 38 17.82 -12.37 6.28
CA ASP A 38 19.27 -12.55 6.17
C ASP A 38 19.91 -12.11 7.50
N HIS A 39 20.23 -13.10 8.34
CA HIS A 39 20.84 -12.89 9.66
C HIS A 39 22.28 -12.37 9.58
N ASP A 40 23.00 -12.60 8.47
CA ASP A 40 24.38 -12.09 8.33
C ASP A 40 24.38 -10.59 8.02
N LYS A 41 23.34 -10.13 7.32
CA LYS A 41 23.20 -8.73 6.89
C LYS A 41 22.14 -7.96 7.67
N ASN A 42 21.53 -8.59 8.67
CA ASN A 42 20.45 -8.05 9.51
C ASN A 42 19.36 -7.33 8.71
N ARG A 43 18.87 -7.99 7.65
CA ARG A 43 17.88 -7.42 6.74
C ARG A 43 17.01 -8.46 6.04
N ALA A 44 15.81 -8.06 5.63
CA ALA A 44 14.99 -8.77 4.67
C ALA A 44 14.53 -7.83 3.56
N LYS A 45 14.17 -8.41 2.43
CA LYS A 45 13.52 -7.70 1.32
C LYS A 45 12.17 -8.32 1.03
N GLY A 46 11.39 -7.60 0.25
CA GLY A 46 10.14 -8.11 -0.28
C GLY A 46 9.70 -7.29 -1.46
N THR A 47 8.66 -7.77 -2.12
CA THR A 47 8.01 -7.05 -3.21
C THR A 47 6.52 -7.04 -2.97
N TYR A 48 5.83 -6.07 -3.56
CA TYR A 48 4.39 -6.16 -3.67
C TYR A 48 3.91 -5.61 -5.00
N GLY A 49 2.79 -6.17 -5.44
CA GLY A 49 2.04 -5.69 -6.58
C GLY A 49 0.57 -5.57 -6.20
N ALA A 50 -0.09 -4.58 -6.77
CA ALA A 50 -1.49 -4.35 -6.56
C ALA A 50 -2.22 -4.18 -7.90
N SER A 51 -3.39 -4.81 -7.97
CA SER A 51 -4.30 -4.71 -9.08
C SER A 51 -5.60 -4.09 -8.60
N ILE A 52 -6.10 -3.14 -9.40
CA ILE A 52 -7.41 -2.54 -9.23
C ILE A 52 -8.21 -2.90 -10.48
N PRO A 53 -9.05 -3.96 -10.44
CA PRO A 53 -9.89 -4.32 -11.59
C PRO A 53 -10.73 -3.12 -12.03
N HIS A 54 -10.68 -2.78 -13.31
CA HIS A 54 -11.37 -1.62 -13.89
C HIS A 54 -10.97 -0.25 -13.30
N GLY A 55 -9.90 -0.22 -12.49
CA GLY A 55 -9.34 0.99 -11.92
C GLY A 55 -8.40 1.71 -12.88
N PRO A 56 -8.21 3.02 -12.70
CA PRO A 56 -7.37 3.83 -13.58
C PRO A 56 -5.88 3.65 -13.29
N GLY A 57 -5.37 2.49 -12.89
CA GLY A 57 -3.94 2.39 -12.55
C GLY A 57 -3.46 1.08 -11.96
N SER A 58 -2.15 1.03 -11.72
CA SER A 58 -1.47 -0.05 -11.00
C SER A 58 -0.46 0.53 -10.03
N PHE A 59 -0.20 -0.18 -8.95
CA PHE A 59 0.83 0.23 -8.00
C PHE A 59 1.59 -1.00 -7.48
N GLY A 60 2.85 -0.80 -7.16
CA GLY A 60 3.72 -1.85 -6.69
C GLY A 60 5.01 -1.28 -6.15
N GLY A 61 5.86 -2.13 -5.60
CA GLY A 61 7.06 -1.66 -4.96
C GLY A 61 7.82 -2.74 -4.21
N GLN A 62 8.72 -2.27 -3.35
CA GLN A 62 9.63 -3.09 -2.58
C GLN A 62 9.52 -2.79 -1.10
N TYR A 63 9.64 -3.84 -0.30
CA TYR A 63 9.82 -3.78 1.13
C TYR A 63 11.30 -3.94 1.47
N PHE A 64 11.76 -3.15 2.44
CA PHE A 64 13.10 -3.25 3.01
C PHE A 64 12.97 -3.29 4.52
N LEU A 65 13.21 -4.44 5.11
CA LEU A 65 13.28 -4.60 6.56
C LEU A 65 14.75 -4.55 6.98
N THR A 66 15.07 -3.69 7.94
CA THR A 66 16.41 -3.56 8.50
C THR A 66 16.34 -3.48 10.01
N GLU A 67 17.32 -4.07 10.69
CA GLU A 67 17.50 -3.89 12.12
C GLU A 67 17.96 -2.45 12.44
N THR A 68 17.62 -1.99 13.64
CA THR A 68 17.97 -0.68 14.21
C THR A 68 18.28 -0.86 15.70
N ASP A 69 18.96 0.10 16.32
CA ASP A 69 19.34 0.02 17.74
C ASP A 69 18.15 -0.20 18.71
N ALA A 70 16.93 0.19 18.31
CA ALA A 70 15.72 0.09 19.12
C ALA A 70 14.71 -0.97 18.61
N GLY A 71 15.08 -1.82 17.64
CA GLY A 71 14.19 -2.81 17.06
C GLY A 71 14.36 -2.95 15.55
N SER A 72 13.27 -3.00 14.80
CA SER A 72 13.31 -3.11 13.34
C SER A 72 12.60 -1.95 12.65
N ARG A 73 13.01 -1.66 11.42
CA ARG A 73 12.39 -0.67 10.55
C ARG A 73 12.01 -1.31 9.23
N LEU A 74 10.73 -1.28 8.90
CA LEU A 74 10.21 -1.64 7.58
C LEU A 74 10.04 -0.37 6.75
N ARG A 75 10.78 -0.25 5.65
CA ARG A 75 10.61 0.81 4.66
C ARG A 75 9.88 0.26 3.44
N LEU A 76 8.80 0.93 3.06
CA LEU A 76 8.09 0.68 1.80
C LEU A 76 8.49 1.70 0.73
N ALA A 77 8.99 1.21 -0.40
CA ALA A 77 9.29 2.04 -1.57
C ALA A 77 8.31 1.67 -2.69
N SER A 78 7.35 2.56 -2.95
CA SER A 78 6.23 2.32 -3.85
C SER A 78 6.26 3.23 -5.08
N VAL A 79 5.86 2.67 -6.22
CA VAL A 79 5.57 3.41 -7.45
C VAL A 79 4.09 3.21 -7.77
N CYS A 80 3.37 4.32 -7.89
CA CYS A 80 1.98 4.34 -8.31
C CYS A 80 1.90 4.90 -9.73
N LYS A 81 1.26 4.17 -10.65
CA LYS A 81 0.97 4.64 -12.01
C LYS A 81 -0.52 4.74 -12.15
N VAL A 82 -1.02 5.96 -12.34
CA VAL A 82 -2.45 6.21 -12.50
C VAL A 82 -2.70 6.83 -13.88
N TYR A 83 -3.46 6.12 -14.70
CA TYR A 83 -4.00 6.52 -15.99
C TYR A 83 -5.35 7.22 -15.79
N ILE A 84 -5.33 8.47 -15.31
CA ILE A 84 -6.53 9.33 -15.29
C ILE A 84 -6.50 10.24 -16.53
N PRO A 85 -7.61 10.36 -17.28
CA PRO A 85 -7.72 11.38 -18.32
C PRO A 85 -7.77 12.78 -17.66
N PHE A 86 -6.63 13.47 -17.65
CA PHE A 86 -6.47 14.93 -17.56
C PHE A 86 -7.45 15.72 -16.66
N VAL A 87 -7.68 15.27 -15.41
CA VAL A 87 -8.14 16.15 -14.31
C VAL A 87 -6.98 16.47 -13.34
N GLY A 88 -5.82 16.74 -13.95
CA GLY A 88 -4.93 17.88 -13.68
C GLY A 88 -4.02 17.91 -12.44
N GLY A 89 -4.36 17.30 -11.31
CA GLY A 89 -3.48 17.31 -10.13
C GLY A 89 -4.21 17.15 -8.81
N ALA A 90 -5.43 17.68 -8.69
CA ALA A 90 -6.23 17.54 -7.47
C ALA A 90 -6.59 16.08 -7.15
N LEU A 91 -6.81 15.25 -8.17
CA LEU A 91 -7.07 13.82 -7.98
C LEU A 91 -5.79 13.02 -7.73
N GLU A 92 -4.66 13.43 -8.31
CA GLU A 92 -3.36 12.81 -8.05
C GLU A 92 -2.88 13.11 -6.62
N ASP A 93 -2.95 14.36 -6.18
CA ASP A 93 -2.68 14.78 -4.80
C ASP A 93 -3.58 14.04 -3.81
N LEU A 94 -4.86 13.90 -4.14
CA LEU A 94 -5.80 13.18 -3.30
C LEU A 94 -5.41 11.70 -3.16
N ILE A 95 -5.13 11.02 -4.26
CA ILE A 95 -4.76 9.60 -4.26
C ILE A 95 -3.47 9.42 -3.45
N LEU A 96 -2.47 10.28 -3.66
CA LEU A 96 -1.21 10.24 -2.90
C LEU A 96 -1.46 10.46 -1.40
N HIS A 97 -2.36 11.38 -1.03
CA HIS A 97 -2.69 11.64 0.37
C HIS A 97 -3.40 10.45 1.03
N HIS A 98 -4.41 9.87 0.36
CA HIS A 98 -5.18 8.76 0.92
C HIS A 98 -4.40 7.44 0.96
N ILE A 99 -3.53 7.19 -0.02
CA ILE A 99 -2.65 6.01 0.01
C ILE A 99 -1.65 6.12 1.16
N LYS A 100 -1.10 7.31 1.43
CA LYS A 100 -0.26 7.53 2.62
C LYS A 100 -1.04 7.25 3.90
N GLN A 101 -2.23 7.83 4.04
CA GLN A 101 -3.07 7.58 5.22
C GLN A 101 -3.41 6.08 5.41
N LEU A 102 -3.61 5.34 4.32
CA LEU A 102 -3.79 3.89 4.37
C LEU A 102 -2.55 3.20 4.94
N PHE A 103 -1.36 3.50 4.42
CA PHE A 103 -0.11 2.92 4.91
C PHE A 103 0.20 3.35 6.35
N ASP A 104 -0.09 4.60 6.73
CA ASP A 104 0.07 5.10 8.09
C ASP A 104 -0.86 4.34 9.06
N ALA A 105 -2.10 4.06 8.64
CA ALA A 105 -3.03 3.25 9.42
C ALA A 105 -2.58 1.78 9.53
N GLU A 106 -2.02 1.21 8.47
CA GLU A 106 -1.44 -0.14 8.49
C GLU A 106 -0.20 -0.22 9.38
N GLU A 107 0.67 0.80 9.34
CA GLU A 107 1.82 0.92 10.24
C GLU A 107 1.35 1.01 11.70
N ALA A 108 0.40 1.91 12.01
CA ALA A 108 -0.11 2.08 13.35
C ALA A 108 -0.76 0.80 13.90
N PHE A 109 -1.57 0.12 13.08
CA PHE A 109 -2.15 -1.17 13.44
C PHE A 109 -1.08 -2.23 13.71
N THR A 110 -0.07 -2.31 12.84
CA THR A 110 1.02 -3.29 12.97
C THR A 110 1.84 -3.02 14.23
N ALA A 111 2.19 -1.76 14.51
CA ALA A 111 2.93 -1.36 15.70
C ALA A 111 2.15 -1.66 16.99
N ASP A 112 0.86 -1.34 17.02
CA ASP A 112 -0.03 -1.66 18.15
C ASP A 112 -0.14 -3.18 18.36
N TRP A 113 -0.32 -3.94 17.28
CA TRP A 113 -0.41 -5.40 17.36
C TRP A 113 0.89 -6.02 17.91
N ILE A 114 2.05 -5.57 17.42
CA ILE A 114 3.37 -6.01 17.93
C ILE A 114 3.50 -5.67 19.42
N GLY A 115 3.21 -4.43 19.82
CA GLY A 115 3.32 -4.02 21.21
C GLY A 115 2.41 -4.79 22.17
N LYS A 116 1.26 -5.28 21.69
CA LYS A 116 0.33 -6.12 22.46
C LYS A 116 0.68 -7.60 22.49
N HIS A 117 1.47 -8.08 21.53
CA HIS A 117 1.75 -9.51 21.33
C HIS A 117 3.26 -9.82 21.26
N GLN A 118 4.08 -9.00 21.93
CA GLN A 118 5.52 -9.20 22.04
C GLN A 118 5.89 -10.26 23.10
#